data_AF-A0A8I1T5E0-F1
#
_entry.id   AF-A0A8I1T5E0-F1
#
_cell.length_a   1.000
_cell.length_b   1.000
_cell.length_c   1.000
_cell.angle_alpha   90.00
_cell.angle_beta   90.00
_cell.angle_gamma   90.00
#
_symmetry.space_group_name_H-M   'P 1'
#
loop_
_entity.id
_entity.type
_entity.pdbx_description
1 polymer ?
#
loop_
_entity_poly.entity_id
_entity_poly.type
_entity_poly.pdbx_seq_one_letter_code
_entity_poly.pdbx_strand_id
1 'polypeptide(L)'
;MADEIISDEELAAAVERLSDPGRFREAEQLVSRVAPGLPSVLVTALGSGGWFGESHQSETLKAATIPDEDQRLTAIRALLTEETQMGMMVGVAVGWALRQELENRGAPGASENENEES
;
A
#
# COMPACT_ATOMS: atom_id res chain seq x y z
N MET A 1 -4.07 -6.83 21.40
CA MET A 1 -5.47 -7.12 21.80
C MET A 1 -5.99 -8.25 20.93
N ALA A 2 -7.11 -8.88 21.32
CA ALA A 2 -7.75 -9.94 20.54
C ALA A 2 -7.88 -9.52 19.07
N ASP A 3 -7.69 -10.48 18.17
CA ASP A 3 -8.06 -10.36 16.76
C ASP A 3 -9.57 -10.06 16.73
N GLU A 4 -9.92 -8.77 16.79
CA GLU A 4 -11.29 -8.31 16.74
C GLU A 4 -11.74 -8.62 15.33
N ILE A 5 -12.47 -9.73 15.18
CA ILE A 5 -12.95 -10.21 13.89
C ILE A 5 -13.91 -9.13 13.36
N ILE A 6 -13.37 -8.26 12.51
CA ILE A 6 -14.15 -7.25 11.80
C ILE A 6 -15.15 -8.02 10.93
N SER A 7 -16.44 -7.76 11.12
CA SER A 7 -17.47 -8.40 10.30
C SER A 7 -17.44 -7.87 8.87
N ASP A 8 -17.84 -8.70 7.90
CA ASP A 8 -17.93 -8.30 6.48
C ASP A 8 -18.81 -7.04 6.29
N GLU A 9 -19.88 -6.91 7.09
CA GLU A 9 -20.78 -5.75 7.08
C GLU A 9 -20.07 -4.46 7.56
N GLU A 10 -19.29 -4.55 8.64
CA GLU A 10 -18.52 -3.42 9.15
C GLU A 10 -17.40 -3.02 8.18
N LEU A 11 -16.76 -4.00 7.53
CA LEU A 11 -15.76 -3.78 6.50
C LEU A 11 -16.38 -3.07 5.28
N ALA A 12 -17.51 -3.57 4.78
CA ALA A 12 -18.23 -2.95 3.66
C ALA A 12 -18.67 -1.51 4.00
N ALA A 13 -19.22 -1.29 5.20
CA ALA A 13 -19.61 0.04 5.66
C ALA A 13 -18.40 0.97 5.82
N ALA A 14 -17.23 0.46 6.20
CA ALA A 14 -16.00 1.24 6.26
C ALA A 14 -15.48 1.61 4.86
N VAL A 15 -15.53 0.70 3.89
CA VAL A 15 -15.18 0.95 2.49
C VAL A 15 -16.11 2.01 1.90
N GLU A 16 -17.42 1.90 2.09
CA GLU A 16 -18.39 2.87 1.59
C GLU A 16 -18.14 4.27 2.16
N ARG A 17 -17.78 4.35 3.44
CA ARG A 17 -17.38 5.60 4.09
C ARG A 17 -16.09 6.21 3.52
N LEU A 18 -15.21 5.41 2.93
CA LEU A 18 -13.97 5.85 2.29
C LEU A 18 -14.16 6.24 0.81
N SER A 19 -15.25 5.80 0.17
CA SER A 19 -15.62 6.16 -1.21
C SER A 19 -15.98 7.64 -1.38
N ASP A 20 -16.14 8.40 -0.29
CA ASP A 20 -16.30 9.86 -0.34
C ASP A 20 -15.01 10.54 -0.84
N PRO A 21 -15.03 11.22 -2.01
CA PRO A 21 -13.86 11.86 -2.60
C PRO A 21 -13.21 12.92 -1.69
N GLY A 22 -13.96 13.54 -0.79
CA GLY A 22 -13.44 14.52 0.17
C GLY A 22 -12.54 13.87 1.21
N ARG A 23 -12.92 12.68 1.68
CA ARG A 23 -12.21 11.95 2.75
C ARG A 23 -10.90 11.34 2.29
N PHE A 24 -10.84 10.89 1.03
CA PHE A 24 -9.58 10.39 0.47
C PHE A 24 -8.52 11.50 0.40
N ARG A 25 -8.90 12.70 -0.06
CA ARG A 25 -7.99 13.85 -0.14
C ARG A 25 -7.49 14.29 1.24
N GLU A 26 -8.35 14.28 2.25
CA GLU A 26 -7.97 14.57 3.63
C GLU A 26 -6.96 13.54 4.18
N ALA A 27 -7.15 12.25 3.87
CA ALA A 27 -6.22 11.20 4.23
C ALA A 27 -4.85 11.39 3.55
N GLU A 28 -4.82 11.72 2.25
CA GLU A 28 -3.57 12.03 1.53
C GLU A 28 -2.82 13.21 2.16
N GLN A 29 -3.53 14.30 2.47
CA GLN A 29 -2.93 15.48 3.11
C GLN A 29 -2.42 15.18 4.52
N LEU A 30 -3.11 14.31 5.26
CA LEU A 30 -2.66 13.86 6.57
C LEU A 30 -1.36 13.07 6.43
N VAL A 31 -1.35 12.03 5.58
CA VAL A 31 -0.19 11.16 5.34
C VAL A 31 1.02 11.97 4.90
N SER A 32 0.85 12.92 3.97
CA SER A 32 1.93 13.80 3.51
C SER A 32 2.58 14.60 4.65
N ARG A 33 1.80 15.01 5.67
CA ARG A 33 2.32 15.75 6.83
C ARG A 33 2.93 14.87 7.90
N VAL A 34 2.29 13.73 8.22
CA VAL A 34 2.69 12.89 9.37
C VAL A 34 3.72 11.82 9.01
N ALA A 35 3.77 11.41 7.74
CA ALA A 35 4.64 10.36 7.25
C ALA A 35 5.34 10.76 5.93
N PRO A 36 6.14 11.85 5.92
CA PRO A 36 6.79 12.35 4.70
C PRO A 36 7.78 11.34 4.08
N GLY A 37 8.26 10.36 4.85
CA GLY A 37 9.12 9.28 4.36
C GLY A 37 8.37 8.11 3.69
N LEU A 38 7.04 8.03 3.84
CA LEU A 38 6.24 6.93 3.32
C LEU A 38 6.33 6.78 1.78
N PRO A 39 6.36 7.87 0.98
CA PRO A 39 6.56 7.74 -0.47
C PRO A 39 7.85 7.01 -0.84
N SER A 40 8.95 7.23 -0.10
CA SER A 40 10.22 6.53 -0.36
C SER A 40 10.12 5.03 -0.06
N VAL A 41 9.37 4.65 0.99
CA VAL A 41 9.11 3.25 1.33
C VAL A 41 8.28 2.59 0.23
N LEU A 42 7.24 3.26 -0.26
CA LEU A 42 6.41 2.76 -1.37
C LEU A 42 7.24 2.55 -2.64
N VAL A 43 8.06 3.52 -3.03
CA VAL A 43 8.97 3.38 -4.19
C VAL A 43 9.90 2.19 -4.02
N THR A 44 10.45 2.01 -2.82
CA THR A 44 11.34 0.89 -2.51
C THR A 44 10.60 -0.45 -2.56
N ALA A 45 9.38 -0.52 -2.01
CA ALA A 45 8.56 -1.72 -2.02
C ALA A 45 8.14 -2.12 -3.45
N LEU A 46 7.75 -1.16 -4.27
CA LEU A 46 7.42 -1.35 -5.69
C LEU A 46 8.65 -1.88 -6.47
N GLY A 47 9.83 -1.27 -6.27
CA GLY A 47 11.05 -1.67 -6.97
C GLY A 47 11.66 -3.00 -6.49
N SER A 48 11.61 -3.27 -5.18
CA SER A 48 12.24 -4.45 -4.56
C SER A 48 11.38 -5.70 -4.64
N GLY A 49 10.06 -5.55 -4.78
CA GLY A 49 9.11 -6.66 -4.89
C GLY A 49 9.15 -7.41 -6.23
N GLY A 50 10.02 -7.00 -7.16
CA GLY A 50 10.12 -7.61 -8.49
C GLY A 50 8.96 -7.27 -9.43
N TRP A 51 7.99 -6.46 -8.97
CA TRP A 51 6.79 -6.07 -9.72
C TRP A 51 7.09 -5.22 -10.96
N PHE A 52 8.12 -4.36 -10.89
CA PHE A 52 8.58 -3.52 -12.01
C PHE A 52 9.96 -3.93 -12.54
N GLY A 53 10.28 -5.22 -12.47
CA GLY A 53 11.56 -5.77 -12.92
C GLY A 53 11.71 -5.88 -14.44
N GLU A 54 12.76 -6.59 -14.89
CA GLU A 54 13.07 -6.81 -16.31
C GLU A 54 11.89 -7.40 -17.12
N SER A 55 11.07 -8.25 -16.49
CA SER A 55 9.86 -8.81 -17.11
C SER A 55 8.86 -7.73 -17.53
N HIS A 56 8.68 -6.70 -16.68
CA HIS A 56 7.77 -5.61 -16.98
C HIS A 56 8.28 -4.78 -18.16
N GLN A 57 9.58 -4.44 -18.17
CA GLN A 57 10.20 -3.69 -19.28
C GLN A 57 10.06 -4.42 -20.62
N SER A 58 10.18 -5.75 -20.62
CA SER A 58 9.96 -6.58 -21.81
C SER A 58 8.51 -6.52 -22.30
N GLU A 59 7.54 -6.62 -21.40
CA GLU A 59 6.11 -6.52 -21.76
C GLU A 59 5.72 -5.10 -22.21
N THR A 60 6.28 -4.04 -21.61
CA THR A 60 6.11 -2.66 -22.08
C THR A 60 6.63 -2.49 -23.50
N LEU A 61 7.85 -2.98 -23.79
CA LEU A 61 8.45 -2.90 -25.12
C LEU A 61 7.64 -3.67 -26.15
N LYS A 62 7.20 -4.88 -25.79
CA LYS A 62 6.33 -5.72 -26.61
C LYS A 62 5.01 -5.02 -26.93
N ALA A 63 4.34 -4.44 -25.94
CA ALA A 63 3.12 -3.68 -26.14
C ALA A 63 3.35 -2.46 -27.04
N ALA A 64 4.43 -1.69 -26.81
CA ALA A 64 4.75 -0.48 -27.57
C ALA A 64 5.11 -0.73 -29.04
N THR A 65 5.59 -1.94 -29.37
CA THR A 65 6.04 -2.31 -30.71
C THR A 65 4.99 -3.07 -31.54
N ILE A 66 3.78 -3.28 -31.00
CA ILE A 66 2.66 -3.88 -31.75
C ILE A 66 2.37 -3.01 -32.99
N PRO A 67 2.37 -3.58 -34.22
CA PRO A 67 2.17 -2.80 -35.44
C PRO A 67 0.78 -2.17 -35.53
N ASP A 68 -0.24 -2.93 -35.16
CA ASP A 68 -1.63 -2.49 -35.16
C ASP A 68 -1.90 -1.49 -34.03
N GLU A 69 -2.47 -0.35 -34.37
CA GLU A 69 -2.67 0.77 -33.43
C GLU A 69 -3.69 0.44 -32.34
N ASP A 70 -4.81 -0.17 -32.68
CA ASP A 70 -5.86 -0.49 -31.72
C ASP A 70 -5.41 -1.59 -30.75
N GLN A 71 -4.69 -2.60 -31.24
CA GLN A 71 -4.07 -3.63 -30.41
C GLN A 71 -2.98 -3.06 -29.51
N ARG A 72 -2.14 -2.16 -30.02
CA ARG A 72 -1.12 -1.46 -29.23
C ARG A 72 -1.73 -0.67 -28.08
N LEU A 73 -2.75 0.14 -28.36
CA LEU A 73 -3.44 0.93 -27.35
C LEU A 73 -4.14 0.05 -26.31
N THR A 74 -4.74 -1.06 -26.75
CA THR A 74 -5.38 -2.02 -25.84
C THR A 74 -4.35 -2.67 -24.91
N ALA A 75 -3.22 -3.11 -25.45
CA ALA A 75 -2.14 -3.71 -24.66
C ALA A 75 -1.54 -2.73 -23.64
N ILE A 76 -1.30 -1.48 -24.05
CA ILE A 76 -0.79 -0.44 -23.13
C ILE A 76 -1.80 -0.15 -22.01
N ARG A 77 -3.10 -0.05 -22.33
CA ARG A 77 -4.15 0.17 -21.31
C ARG A 77 -4.25 -1.00 -20.32
N ALA A 78 -4.09 -2.23 -20.80
CA ALA A 78 -4.05 -3.40 -19.94
C ALA A 78 -2.87 -3.33 -18.97
N LEU A 79 -1.66 -3.00 -19.46
CA LEU A 79 -0.49 -2.81 -18.61
C LEU A 79 -0.70 -1.72 -17.56
N LEU A 80 -1.21 -0.54 -17.94
CA LEU A 80 -1.49 0.55 -16.99
C LEU A 80 -2.51 0.15 -15.92
N THR A 81 -3.51 -0.66 -16.30
CA THR A 81 -4.51 -1.18 -15.36
C THR A 81 -3.87 -2.12 -14.35
N GLU A 82 -3.01 -3.02 -14.82
CA GLU A 82 -2.26 -3.96 -13.98
C GLU A 82 -1.31 -3.22 -13.03
N GLU A 83 -0.55 -2.25 -13.52
CA GLU A 83 0.33 -1.40 -12.70
C GLU A 83 -0.43 -0.65 -11.62
N THR A 84 -1.61 -0.12 -11.96
CA THR A 84 -2.47 0.58 -11.00
C THR A 84 -2.94 -0.37 -9.90
N GLN A 85 -3.40 -1.57 -10.27
CA GLN A 85 -3.83 -2.59 -9.31
C GLN A 85 -2.69 -3.02 -8.38
N MET A 86 -1.49 -3.23 -8.94
CA MET A 86 -0.30 -3.56 -8.15
C MET A 86 0.08 -2.42 -7.20
N GLY A 87 0.08 -1.18 -7.67
CA GLY A 87 0.34 0.00 -6.85
C GLY A 87 -0.63 0.13 -5.69
N MET A 88 -1.93 -0.09 -5.93
CA MET A 88 -2.95 -0.11 -4.88
C MET A 88 -2.71 -1.21 -3.85
N MET A 89 -2.40 -2.43 -4.30
CA MET A 89 -2.11 -3.56 -3.40
C MET A 89 -0.90 -3.28 -2.50
N VAL A 90 0.19 -2.75 -3.07
CA VAL A 90 1.38 -2.36 -2.29
C VAL A 90 1.05 -1.24 -1.31
N GLY A 91 0.29 -0.24 -1.73
CA GLY A 91 -0.16 0.86 -0.85
C GLY A 91 -0.91 0.34 0.38
N VAL A 92 -1.86 -0.59 0.18
CA VAL A 92 -2.61 -1.22 1.27
C VAL A 92 -1.69 -2.03 2.18
N ALA A 93 -0.82 -2.87 1.61
CA ALA A 93 0.11 -3.71 2.37
C ALA A 93 1.06 -2.88 3.25
N VAL A 94 1.64 -1.80 2.70
CA VAL A 94 2.51 -0.89 3.44
C VAL A 94 1.72 -0.16 4.53
N GLY A 95 0.48 0.26 4.26
CA GLY A 95 -0.40 0.87 5.27
C GLY A 95 -0.69 -0.06 6.44
N TRP A 96 -0.95 -1.35 6.17
CA TRP A 96 -1.13 -2.37 7.20
C TRP A 96 0.14 -2.63 8.01
N ALA A 97 1.28 -2.77 7.34
CA ALA A 97 2.58 -2.94 8.00
C ALA A 97 2.93 -1.74 8.89
N LEU A 98 2.65 -0.52 8.42
CA LEU A 98 2.87 0.70 9.22
C LEU A 98 1.99 0.71 10.46
N ARG A 99 0.70 0.36 10.35
CA ARG A 99 -0.21 0.23 11.49
C ARG A 99 0.33 -0.77 12.51
N GLN A 100 0.75 -1.95 12.06
CA GLN A 100 1.31 -2.99 12.93
C GLN A 100 2.57 -2.52 13.66
N GLU A 101 3.48 -1.82 12.97
CA GLU A 101 4.69 -1.26 13.58
C GLU A 101 4.35 -0.22 14.67
N LEU A 102 3.33 0.61 14.44
CA LEU A 102 2.87 1.58 15.44
C LEU A 102 2.20 0.91 16.65
N GLU A 103 1.44 -0.16 16.44
CA GLU A 103 0.83 -0.95 17.51
C GLU A 103 1.90 -1.69 18.35
N ASN A 104 2.94 -2.22 17.71
CA ASN A 104 4.06 -2.88 18.38
C ASN A 104 4.88 -1.93 19.26
N ARG A 105 5.02 -0.65 18.87
CA ARG A 105 5.64 0.39 19.70
C ARG A 105 4.80 0.80 20.91
N GLY A 106 3.49 0.53 20.87
CA GLY A 106 2.55 0.78 21.96
C GLY A 106 2.51 -0.33 23.01
N ALA A 107 3.18 -1.47 22.80
CA ALA A 107 3.37 -2.46 23.84
C ALA A 107 4.45 -1.94 24.83
N PRO A 108 4.11 -1.65 26.10
CA PRO A 108 5.10 -1.19 27.06
C PRO A 108 6.13 -2.30 27.23
N GLY A 109 7.35 -2.03 26.75
CA GLY A 109 8.52 -2.80 27.12
C GLY A 109 8.66 -2.74 28.64
N ALA A 110 8.80 -3.91 29.24
CA ALA A 110 9.31 -4.12 30.58
C ALA A 110 10.41 -3.11 30.93
N SER A 111 10.05 -2.06 31.66
CA SER A 111 10.99 -1.25 32.42
C SER A 111 10.71 -1.50 33.88
N GLU A 112 11.76 -1.99 34.56
CA GLU A 112 12.01 -1.87 36.00
C GLU A 112 11.28 -2.88 36.88
N ASN A 113 11.99 -3.96 37.22
CA ASN A 113 12.15 -4.42 38.60
C ASN A 113 13.49 -5.18 38.73
N GLU A 114 14.57 -4.52 38.34
CA GLU A 114 15.87 -4.65 39.03
C GLU A 114 15.89 -3.55 40.11
N ASN A 115 15.30 -3.83 41.28
CA ASN A 115 15.68 -3.31 42.60
C ASN A 115 14.57 -3.57 43.62
N GLU A 116 14.77 -4.57 44.49
CA GLU A 116 14.74 -4.35 45.94
C GLU A 116 15.36 -5.60 46.60
N GLU A 117 16.69 -5.55 46.67
CA GLU A 117 17.43 -6.12 47.79
C GLU A 117 16.96 -5.39 49.06
N SER A 118 16.28 -6.10 49.95
CA SER A 118 16.05 -5.74 51.36
C SER A 118 15.83 -7.00 52.20
#